data_AF-A0A514MHH5-F1
#
_entry.id   AF-A0A514MHH5-F1
#
_cell.length_a   1.000
_cell.length_b   1.000
_cell.length_c   1.000
_cell.angle_alpha   90.00
_cell.angle_beta   90.00
_cell.angle_gamma   90.00
#
_symmetry.space_group_name_H-M   'P 1'
#
loop_
_entity.id
_entity.type
_entity.pdbx_description
1 polymer ?
#
loop_
_entity_poly.entity_id
_entity_poly.type
_entity_poly.pdbx_seq_one_letter_code
_entity_poly.pdbx_strand_id
1 'polypeptide(L)'
;STTFESIPSTLPRADHEEDDDFYELQPADYYNLISKRMAEQSKVLKTSKMREAELASQRAKITKAVMRVRFLDGYILEADFHPSETVHSLVDLLMKVIARPDLPFYIYTVPPKKRILDTSQDFYTVGFVPGANVFFSYDLPE
;
A
#
# COMPACT_ATOMS: atom_id res chain seq x y z
N SER A 1 8.46 -16.44 -15.09
CA SER A 1 8.91 -17.42 -14.07
C SER A 1 8.74 -16.78 -12.72
N THR A 2 7.82 -17.26 -11.89
CA THR A 2 7.53 -16.66 -10.58
C THR A 2 8.10 -17.57 -9.51
N THR A 3 9.16 -17.11 -8.85
CA THR A 3 9.86 -17.83 -7.79
C THR A 3 9.17 -17.53 -6.45
N PHE A 4 8.69 -18.55 -5.77
CA PHE A 4 8.29 -18.46 -4.36
C PHE A 4 9.56 -18.64 -3.52
N GLU A 5 10.08 -17.54 -2.97
CA GLU A 5 11.23 -17.59 -2.06
C GLU A 5 10.84 -16.95 -0.72
N SER A 6 10.93 -17.74 0.35
CA SER A 6 10.83 -17.25 1.72
C SER A 6 12.10 -16.48 2.05
N ILE A 7 12.06 -15.15 1.91
CA ILE A 7 13.19 -14.26 2.19
C ILE A 7 13.47 -14.29 3.70
N PRO A 8 14.67 -14.70 4.16
CA PRO A 8 15.03 -14.60 5.57
C PRO A 8 15.06 -13.12 6.00
N SER A 9 14.33 -12.80 7.06
CA SER A 9 14.23 -11.44 7.60
C SER A 9 15.59 -10.95 8.11
N THR A 10 16.19 -9.97 7.41
CA THR A 10 17.42 -9.26 7.84
C THR A 10 17.09 -8.10 8.79
N LEU A 11 15.96 -8.17 9.50
CA LEU A 11 15.63 -7.15 10.49
C LEU A 11 16.39 -7.45 11.78
N PRO A 12 16.95 -6.43 12.45
CA PRO A 12 17.51 -6.62 13.78
C PRO A 12 16.44 -7.21 14.70
N ARG A 13 16.86 -8.10 15.60
CA ARG A 13 15.98 -8.69 16.60
C ARG A 13 15.27 -7.57 17.36
N ALA A 14 13.96 -7.70 17.56
CA ALA A 14 13.14 -6.75 18.31
C ALA A 14 13.44 -6.69 19.82
N ASP A 15 14.55 -7.31 20.26
CA ASP A 15 14.95 -7.42 21.66
C ASP A 15 15.78 -6.20 22.13
N HIS A 16 15.92 -5.17 21.28
CA HIS A 16 16.56 -3.90 21.66
C HIS A 16 15.50 -2.97 22.27
N GLU A 17 15.49 -2.86 23.59
CA GLU A 17 14.78 -1.81 24.32
C GLU A 17 15.57 -0.51 24.10
N GLU A 18 14.90 0.54 23.61
CA GLU A 18 15.51 1.86 23.43
C GLU A 18 15.58 2.56 24.80
N ASP A 19 16.66 3.31 25.07
CA ASP A 19 16.79 4.07 26.31
C ASP A 19 15.74 5.20 26.40
N ASP A 20 15.38 5.60 27.62
CA ASP A 20 14.38 6.66 27.87
C ASP A 20 14.72 7.99 27.14
N ASP A 21 16.00 8.32 27.00
CA ASP A 21 16.49 9.51 26.29
C ASP A 21 16.01 9.59 24.82
N PHE A 22 15.73 8.45 24.18
CA PHE A 22 15.18 8.40 22.83
C PHE A 22 13.76 9.01 22.76
N TYR A 23 13.00 8.86 23.85
CA TYR A 23 11.63 9.38 23.97
C TYR A 23 11.59 10.83 24.46
N GLU A 24 12.73 11.39 24.90
CA GLU A 24 12.84 12.79 25.30
C GLU A 24 12.99 13.72 24.09
N LEU A 25 12.15 14.76 24.02
CA LEU A 25 12.18 15.74 22.93
C LEU A 25 13.48 16.55 22.96
N GLN A 26 14.23 16.50 21.86
CA GLN A 26 15.41 17.34 21.67
C GLN A 26 14.99 18.76 21.25
N PRO A 27 15.81 19.80 21.49
CA PRO A 27 15.51 21.16 21.04
C PRO A 27 15.22 21.26 19.54
N ALA A 28 15.89 20.45 18.71
CA ALA A 28 15.65 20.37 17.27
C ALA A 28 14.21 19.89 16.94
N ASP A 29 13.69 18.93 17.70
CA ASP A 29 12.32 18.42 17.52
C ASP A 29 11.29 19.48 17.84
N TYR A 30 11.55 20.28 18.87
CA TYR A 30 10.71 21.43 19.21
C TYR A 30 10.65 22.43 18.05
N TYR A 31 11.78 22.81 17.46
CA TYR A 31 11.78 23.72 16.30
C TYR A 31 11.02 23.11 15.11
N ASN A 32 11.24 21.82 14.80
CA ASN A 32 10.52 21.13 13.73
C ASN A 32 9.01 21.12 13.97
N LEU A 33 8.57 20.90 15.21
CA LEU A 33 7.16 20.90 15.60
C LEU A 33 6.53 22.29 15.43
N ILE A 34 7.21 23.35 15.91
CA ILE A 34 6.74 24.72 15.77
C ILE A 34 6.70 25.14 14.30
N SER A 35 7.73 24.83 13.51
CA SER A 35 7.76 25.13 12.08
C SER A 35 6.64 24.44 11.31
N LYS A 36 6.36 23.16 11.58
CA LYS A 36 5.23 22.42 10.98
C LYS A 36 3.89 23.07 11.33
N ARG A 37 3.68 23.42 12.61
CA ARG A 37 2.46 24.09 13.07
C ARG A 37 2.27 25.46 12.42
N MET A 38 3.32 26.25 12.30
CA MET A 38 3.29 27.55 11.63
C MET A 38 2.97 27.40 10.14
N ALA A 39 3.54 26.41 9.47
CA ALA A 39 3.23 26.11 8.06
C ALA A 39 1.77 25.66 7.85
N GLU A 40 1.21 24.89 8.79
CA GLU A 40 -0.20 24.50 8.77
C GLU A 40 -1.15 25.68 9.00
N GLN A 41 -0.78 26.60 9.89
CA GLN A 41 -1.54 27.83 10.15
C GLN A 41 -1.43 28.84 9.01
N SER A 42 -0.29 28.86 8.31
CA SER A 42 -0.08 29.69 7.12
C SER A 42 -0.58 29.03 5.84
N LYS A 43 -1.59 28.16 5.89
CA LYS A 43 -2.15 27.49 4.69
C LYS A 43 -2.73 28.54 3.74
N VAL A 44 -1.89 29.04 2.84
CA VAL A 44 -2.26 29.96 1.77
C VAL A 44 -3.30 29.28 0.88
N LEU A 45 -4.27 30.06 0.38
CA LEU A 45 -5.30 29.61 -0.55
C LEU A 45 -4.63 28.98 -1.79
N LYS A 46 -4.56 27.64 -1.85
CA LYS A 46 -4.01 26.94 -3.01
C LYS A 46 -4.98 27.11 -4.19
N THR A 47 -4.51 27.70 -5.27
CA THR A 47 -5.27 27.80 -6.52
C THR A 47 -5.44 26.43 -7.16
N SER A 48 -6.47 26.25 -8.00
CA SER A 48 -6.71 24.98 -8.71
C SER A 48 -5.46 24.48 -9.46
N LYS A 49 -4.73 25.40 -10.10
CA LYS A 49 -3.50 25.09 -10.86
C LYS A 49 -2.38 24.55 -9.96
N MET A 50 -2.22 25.08 -8.74
CA MET A 50 -1.22 24.58 -7.80
C MET A 50 -1.54 23.15 -7.33
N ARG A 51 -2.82 22.86 -7.09
CA ARG A 51 -3.26 21.50 -6.68
C ARG A 51 -3.02 20.48 -7.78
N GLU A 52 -3.30 20.84 -9.02
CA GLU A 52 -3.11 19.95 -10.18
C GLU A 52 -1.63 19.67 -10.45
N ALA A 53 -0.77 20.69 -10.38
CA ALA A 53 0.67 20.52 -10.56
C ALA A 53 1.33 19.66 -9.46
N GLU A 54 0.87 19.81 -8.21
CA GLU A 54 1.35 19.00 -7.08
C GLU A 54 0.95 17.53 -7.26
N LEU A 55 -0.30 17.25 -7.65
CA LEU A 55 -0.76 15.89 -7.95
C LEU A 55 -0.02 15.28 -9.14
N ALA A 56 0.24 16.06 -10.20
CA ALA A 56 1.03 15.61 -11.33
C ALA A 56 2.48 15.27 -10.94
N SER A 57 3.10 16.09 -10.08
CA SER A 57 4.46 15.81 -9.57
C SER A 57 4.49 14.56 -8.68
N GLN A 58 3.48 14.35 -7.83
CA GLN A 58 3.37 13.13 -7.02
C GLN A 58 3.18 11.89 -7.89
N ARG A 59 2.31 11.95 -8.90
CA ARG A 59 2.12 10.89 -9.91
C ARG A 59 3.42 10.55 -10.63
N ALA A 60 4.17 11.57 -11.07
CA ALA A 60 5.41 11.36 -11.80
C ALA A 60 6.52 10.68 -10.97
N LYS A 61 6.51 10.84 -9.64
CA LYS A 61 7.49 10.20 -8.75
C LYS A 61 7.21 8.72 -8.55
N ILE A 62 5.97 8.29 -8.73
CA ILE A 62 5.60 6.91 -8.48
C ILE A 62 5.48 6.20 -9.82
N THR A 63 6.53 5.47 -10.16
CA THR A 63 6.64 4.74 -11.43
C THR A 63 6.25 3.26 -11.30
N LYS A 64 6.03 2.79 -10.07
CA LYS A 64 5.82 1.39 -9.75
C LYS A 64 4.81 1.24 -8.60
N ALA A 65 3.96 0.22 -8.70
CA ALA A 65 3.02 -0.19 -7.67
C ALA A 65 3.27 -1.65 -7.30
N VAL A 66 3.64 -1.93 -6.05
CA VAL A 66 3.91 -3.31 -5.57
C VAL A 66 2.67 -3.87 -4.87
N MET A 67 2.06 -4.91 -5.41
CA MET A 67 0.90 -5.58 -4.80
C MET A 67 1.36 -6.81 -4.03
N ARG A 68 0.92 -6.92 -2.78
CA ARG A 68 1.16 -8.07 -1.91
C ARG A 68 -0.15 -8.74 -1.58
N VAL A 69 -0.44 -9.86 -2.23
CA VAL A 69 -1.64 -10.64 -1.97
C VAL A 69 -1.34 -11.71 -0.92
N ARG A 70 -1.98 -11.60 0.24
CA ARG A 70 -1.89 -12.58 1.33
C ARG A 70 -3.00 -13.61 1.20
N PHE A 71 -2.61 -14.87 1.21
CA PHE A 71 -3.51 -16.01 1.24
C PHE A 71 -3.75 -16.46 2.69
N LEU A 72 -4.84 -17.20 2.93
CA LEU A 72 -5.24 -17.68 4.27
C LEU A 72 -4.26 -18.71 4.87
N ASP A 73 -3.47 -19.35 4.02
CA ASP A 73 -2.41 -20.31 4.35
C ASP A 73 -1.08 -19.61 4.74
N GLY A 74 -1.04 -18.28 4.74
CA GLY A 74 0.13 -17.49 5.13
C GLY A 74 1.09 -17.18 3.98
N TYR A 75 0.85 -17.71 2.77
CA TYR A 75 1.67 -17.36 1.61
C TYR A 75 1.38 -15.94 1.13
N ILE A 76 2.40 -15.31 0.54
CA ILE A 76 2.30 -13.96 -0.02
C ILE A 76 2.74 -14.02 -1.48
N LEU A 77 1.86 -13.59 -2.38
CA LEU A 77 2.20 -13.31 -3.77
C LEU A 77 2.54 -11.82 -3.90
N GLU A 78 3.80 -11.53 -4.18
CA GLU A 78 4.26 -10.18 -4.51
C GLU A 78 4.35 -10.03 -6.03
N ALA A 79 3.79 -8.94 -6.55
CA ALA A 79 3.80 -8.64 -7.97
C ALA A 79 3.91 -7.14 -8.23
N ASP A 80 4.64 -6.82 -9.29
CA ASP A 80 4.91 -5.45 -9.71
C ASP A 80 3.95 -5.04 -10.82
N PHE A 81 3.32 -3.88 -10.64
CA PHE A 81 2.40 -3.28 -11.59
C PHE A 81 2.79 -1.83 -11.89
N HIS A 82 2.33 -1.33 -13.03
CA HIS A 82 2.37 0.10 -13.32
C HIS A 82 1.18 0.79 -12.63
N PRO A 83 1.33 1.99 -12.04
CA PRO A 83 0.24 2.69 -11.33
C PRO A 83 -1.02 2.96 -12.18
N SER A 84 -0.88 2.99 -13.50
CA SER A 84 -1.98 3.16 -14.46
C SER A 84 -2.70 1.85 -14.81
N GLU A 85 -2.21 0.70 -14.36
CA GLU A 85 -2.92 -0.57 -14.52
C GLU A 85 -4.13 -0.63 -13.60
N THR A 86 -5.11 -1.42 -14.01
CA THR A 86 -6.35 -1.62 -13.26
C THR A 86 -6.22 -2.75 -12.28
N VAL A 87 -7.11 -2.73 -11.26
CA VAL A 87 -7.24 -3.84 -10.33
C VAL A 87 -7.58 -5.15 -11.06
N HIS A 88 -8.19 -5.08 -12.24
CA HIS A 88 -8.41 -6.24 -13.10
C HIS A 88 -7.10 -6.98 -13.46
N SER A 89 -6.00 -6.27 -13.74
CA SER A 89 -4.69 -6.90 -14.00
C SER A 89 -4.23 -7.79 -12.82
N LEU A 90 -4.54 -7.39 -11.58
CA LEU A 90 -4.25 -8.19 -10.39
C LEU A 90 -5.14 -9.43 -10.31
N VAL A 91 -6.43 -9.29 -10.62
CA VAL A 91 -7.40 -10.40 -10.66
C VAL A 91 -6.99 -11.42 -11.71
N ASP A 92 -6.60 -10.98 -12.91
CA ASP A 92 -6.12 -11.84 -13.99
C ASP A 92 -4.83 -12.58 -13.61
N LEU A 93 -3.93 -11.92 -12.88
CA LEU A 93 -2.74 -12.57 -12.34
C LEU A 93 -3.12 -13.66 -11.33
N LEU A 94 -4.06 -13.36 -10.42
CA LEU A 94 -4.54 -14.34 -9.43
C LEU A 94 -5.17 -15.55 -10.13
N MET A 95 -5.99 -15.35 -11.15
CA MET A 95 -6.59 -16.45 -11.92
C MET A 95 -5.57 -17.40 -12.56
N LYS A 96 -4.37 -16.91 -12.89
CA LYS A 96 -3.29 -17.73 -13.46
C LYS A 96 -2.46 -18.47 -12.41
N VAL A 97 -2.46 -18.00 -11.16
CA VAL A 97 -1.57 -18.48 -10.10
C VAL A 97 -2.33 -19.37 -9.10
N ILE A 98 -3.63 -19.17 -8.89
CA ILE A 98 -4.39 -19.97 -7.93
C ILE A 98 -4.67 -21.39 -8.45
N ALA A 99 -4.69 -22.36 -7.53
CA ALA A 99 -4.90 -23.77 -7.87
C ALA A 99 -6.32 -24.08 -8.35
N ARG A 100 -7.32 -23.32 -7.90
CA ARG A 100 -8.74 -23.50 -8.22
C ARG A 100 -9.33 -22.21 -8.79
N PRO A 101 -9.10 -21.92 -10.09
CA PRO A 101 -9.66 -20.75 -10.76
C PRO A 101 -11.16 -20.86 -11.05
N ASP A 102 -11.72 -22.06 -10.95
CA ASP A 102 -13.13 -22.39 -11.12
C ASP A 102 -14.01 -21.91 -9.96
N LEU A 103 -13.42 -21.68 -8.78
CA LEU A 103 -14.14 -21.25 -7.59
C LEU A 103 -14.24 -19.73 -7.51
N PRO A 104 -15.42 -19.19 -7.12
CA PRO A 104 -15.55 -17.77 -6.86
C PRO A 104 -14.65 -17.38 -5.68
N PHE A 105 -14.02 -16.21 -5.80
CA PHE A 105 -13.15 -15.64 -4.80
C PHE A 105 -13.33 -14.13 -4.74
N TYR A 106 -12.89 -13.53 -3.64
CA TYR A 106 -12.87 -12.09 -3.46
C TYR A 106 -11.55 -11.64 -2.85
N ILE A 107 -11.20 -10.41 -3.17
CA ILE A 107 -10.05 -9.72 -2.57
C ILE A 107 -10.52 -8.56 -1.69
N TYR A 108 -9.82 -8.32 -0.58
CA TYR A 108 -10.20 -7.31 0.41
C TYR A 108 -9.01 -6.68 1.10
N THR A 109 -9.21 -5.49 1.67
CA THR A 109 -8.25 -4.79 2.53
C THR A 109 -8.69 -4.85 3.99
N VAL A 110 -7.75 -4.76 4.94
CA VAL A 110 -8.00 -4.66 6.39
C VAL A 110 -6.95 -3.76 7.06
N PRO A 111 -7.27 -3.08 8.19
CA PRO A 111 -8.59 -2.87 8.81
C PRO A 111 -9.18 -1.48 8.47
N PRO A 112 -10.50 -1.34 8.17
CA PRO A 112 -11.58 -2.33 8.27
C PRO A 112 -11.69 -3.25 7.04
N LYS A 113 -12.36 -4.41 7.19
CA LYS A 113 -12.55 -5.38 6.10
C LYS A 113 -13.41 -4.76 4.99
N LYS A 114 -12.80 -4.39 3.88
CA LYS A 114 -13.48 -3.84 2.70
C LYS A 114 -13.19 -4.70 1.48
N ARG A 115 -14.22 -5.33 0.91
CA ARG A 115 -14.11 -6.07 -0.37
C ARG A 115 -13.86 -5.07 -1.49
N ILE A 116 -12.96 -5.42 -2.41
CA ILE A 116 -12.71 -4.63 -3.61
C ILE A 116 -13.70 -5.12 -4.67
N LEU A 117 -14.74 -4.33 -4.92
CA LEU A 117 -15.80 -4.66 -5.86
C LEU A 117 -15.53 -4.11 -7.27
N ASP A 118 -14.94 -2.92 -7.33
CA ASP A 118 -14.67 -2.25 -8.59
C ASP A 118 -13.25 -2.60 -9.06
N THR A 119 -13.17 -3.50 -10.03
CA THR A 119 -11.91 -3.91 -10.66
C THR A 119 -11.53 -3.03 -11.85
N SER A 120 -12.39 -2.10 -12.26
CA SER A 120 -12.16 -1.26 -13.44
C SER A 120 -11.27 -0.05 -13.17
N GLN A 121 -11.10 0.32 -11.91
CA GLN A 121 -10.25 1.45 -11.51
C GLN A 121 -8.76 1.11 -11.53
N ASP A 122 -7.96 2.13 -11.83
CA ASP A 122 -6.50 2.07 -11.77
C ASP A 122 -5.97 2.08 -10.32
N PHE A 123 -4.76 1.56 -10.14
CA PHE A 123 -4.12 1.46 -8.82
C PHE A 123 -3.93 2.83 -8.14
N TYR A 124 -3.75 3.91 -8.90
CA TYR A 124 -3.62 5.25 -8.34
C TYR A 124 -4.94 5.74 -7.74
N THR A 125 -6.06 5.51 -8.42
CA THR A 125 -7.40 5.93 -8.01
C THR A 125 -7.88 5.15 -6.79
N VAL A 126 -7.59 3.84 -6.72
CA VAL A 126 -7.93 3.03 -5.52
C VAL A 126 -6.95 3.23 -4.36
N GLY A 127 -5.86 3.98 -4.56
CA GLY A 127 -4.88 4.31 -3.52
C GLY A 127 -3.91 3.17 -3.20
N PHE A 128 -3.64 2.27 -4.15
CA PHE A 128 -2.73 1.12 -3.98
C PHE A 128 -1.30 1.41 -4.41
N VAL A 129 -0.92 2.69 -4.35
CA VAL A 129 0.34 3.21 -4.86
C VAL A 129 1.05 3.93 -3.72
N PRO A 130 2.34 3.66 -3.44
CA PRO A 130 3.30 2.86 -4.23
C PRO A 130 3.19 1.33 -4.02
N GLY A 131 2.27 0.88 -3.18
CA GLY A 131 1.97 -0.54 -3.02
C GLY A 131 0.78 -0.76 -2.10
N ALA A 132 0.26 -1.99 -2.08
CA ALA A 132 -0.86 -2.37 -1.24
C ALA A 132 -0.75 -3.79 -0.72
N ASN A 133 -1.24 -4.00 0.51
CA ASN A 133 -1.49 -5.31 1.08
C ASN A 133 -2.96 -5.67 0.85
N VAL A 134 -3.19 -6.71 0.07
CA VAL A 134 -4.51 -7.21 -0.28
C VAL A 134 -4.62 -8.64 0.25
N PHE A 135 -5.80 -9.04 0.68
CA PHE A 135 -6.06 -10.37 1.20
C PHE A 135 -6.98 -11.12 0.25
N PHE A 136 -6.71 -12.41 0.06
CA PHE A 136 -7.47 -13.30 -0.81
C PHE A 136 -8.31 -14.27 0.03
N SER A 137 -9.55 -14.51 -0.38
CA SER A 137 -10.41 -15.57 0.18
C SER A 137 -11.33 -16.13 -0.90
N TYR A 138 -11.61 -17.43 -0.84
CA TYR A 138 -12.67 -18.04 -1.63
C TYR A 138 -14.05 -17.61 -1.09
N ASP A 139 -15.04 -17.47 -1.98
CA ASP A 139 -16.45 -17.14 -1.69
C ASP A 139 -17.29 -18.41 -1.80
N LEU A 140 -16.97 -19.41 -0.97
CA LEU A 140 -17.74 -20.65 -0.92
C LEU A 140 -19.03 -20.40 -0.12
N PRO A 141 -20.20 -20.87 -0.60
CA PRO A 141 -21.38 -20.94 0.24
C PRO A 141 -21.09 -21.89 1.42
N GLU A 142 -21.44 -21.46 2.63
CA GLU A 142 -21.41 -22.32 3.84
C GLU A 142 -22.26 -23.58 3.69
#